data_AF-A0A4Q3T4X3-F1
#
_entry.id   AF-A0A4Q3T4X3-F1
#
_cell.length_a   1.000
_cell.length_b   1.000
_cell.length_c   1.000
_cell.angle_alpha   90.00
_cell.angle_beta   90.00
_cell.angle_gamma   90.00
#
_symmetry.space_group_name_H-M   'P 1'
#
loop_
_entity.id
_entity.type
_entity.pdbx_description
1 polymer ?
#
loop_
_entity_poly.entity_id
_entity_poly.type
_entity_poly.pdbx_seq_one_letter_code
_entity_poly.pdbx_strand_id
1 'polypeptide(L)'
;MMRVPVFAVLVNAQRFLKKIEVIDGPAAGSTYEALSADARRAHGLAPSLFIYDELAQAKDRILLDNLINGLGKRKEALGLIISTQAPDDGHPLSQLIDDGLSGTDPSTFVQLLAAPPEADPWSEKTWLACNPALGKYVSLAEFREAAQRARRIPAFEASFRNLRLNQRVDARDEDRLVTASVWSRGGLAVDREELQGRRCFAALDLSGKHDLTSLTLVFPDDAPEPGFDILPLFWTPEGQLGARRPQEQDRFREWIRQGHLIAVPGPTVRYGFVAQELVKLADEFD
;
A
#
# COMPACT_ATOMS: atom_id res chain seq x y z
N MET A 1 38.80 -18.29 -7.01
CA MET A 1 39.53 -17.15 -6.42
C MET A 1 38.56 -15.99 -6.30
N MET A 2 38.47 -15.30 -5.16
CA MET A 2 37.58 -14.14 -5.03
C MET A 2 38.05 -13.02 -5.97
N ARG A 3 37.09 -12.34 -6.62
CA ARG A 3 37.36 -11.26 -7.59
C ARG A 3 38.04 -10.05 -6.95
N VAL A 4 37.91 -9.90 -5.62
CA VAL A 4 38.52 -8.83 -4.83
C VAL A 4 39.54 -9.46 -3.88
N PRO A 5 40.85 -9.38 -4.18
CA PRO A 5 41.89 -10.09 -3.42
C PRO A 5 41.91 -9.78 -1.92
N VAL A 6 41.60 -8.53 -1.54
CA VAL A 6 41.58 -8.13 -0.12
C VAL A 6 40.53 -8.87 0.71
N PHE A 7 39.41 -9.28 0.10
CA PHE A 7 38.38 -10.05 0.80
C PHE A 7 38.88 -11.48 1.10
N ALA A 8 39.75 -12.04 0.26
CA ALA A 8 40.26 -13.39 0.45
C ALA A 8 41.07 -13.57 1.74
N VAL A 9 41.61 -12.48 2.28
CA VAL A 9 42.38 -12.50 3.53
C VAL A 9 41.60 -11.94 4.73
N LEU A 10 40.60 -11.09 4.50
CA LEU A 10 39.84 -10.43 5.56
C LEU A 10 38.54 -11.13 5.95
N VAL A 11 37.99 -12.00 5.10
CA VAL A 11 36.69 -12.63 5.35
C VAL A 11 36.69 -14.14 5.21
N ASN A 12 35.88 -14.78 6.04
CA ASN A 12 35.47 -16.16 5.92
C ASN A 12 34.11 -16.24 5.23
N ALA A 13 34.11 -16.57 3.93
CA ALA A 13 32.88 -16.74 3.15
C ALA A 13 32.34 -18.17 3.27
N GLN A 14 31.23 -18.32 4.01
CA GLN A 14 30.59 -19.60 4.31
C GLN A 14 29.46 -19.87 3.31
N ARG A 15 29.80 -20.45 2.15
CA ARG A 15 28.87 -20.63 1.01
C ARG A 15 27.57 -21.35 1.39
N PHE A 16 27.64 -22.42 2.16
CA PHE A 16 26.47 -23.22 2.54
C PHE A 16 25.50 -22.43 3.43
N LEU A 17 26.03 -21.61 4.32
CA LEU A 17 25.25 -20.77 5.24
C LEU A 17 24.84 -19.44 4.61
N LYS A 18 25.34 -19.11 3.42
CA LYS A 18 25.15 -17.80 2.75
C LYS A 18 25.53 -16.64 3.67
N LYS A 19 26.63 -16.82 4.40
CA LYS A 19 27.14 -15.89 5.41
C LYS A 19 28.59 -15.52 5.11
N ILE A 20 28.93 -14.27 5.34
CA ILE A 20 30.30 -13.76 5.32
C ILE A 20 30.60 -13.26 6.73
N GLU A 21 31.72 -13.69 7.28
CA GLU A 21 32.23 -13.22 8.56
C GLU A 21 33.55 -12.49 8.33
N VAL A 22 33.69 -11.30 8.88
CA VAL A 22 34.96 -10.57 8.86
C VAL A 22 35.83 -11.12 9.98
N ILE A 23 37.01 -11.64 9.63
CA ILE A 23 37.88 -12.34 10.59
C ILE A 23 39.05 -11.48 11.08
N ASP A 24 39.34 -10.36 10.41
CA ASP A 24 40.46 -9.49 10.75
C ASP A 24 40.16 -8.01 10.47
N GLY A 25 40.94 -7.11 11.09
CA GLY A 25 40.82 -5.66 10.97
C GLY A 25 39.73 -5.03 11.86
N PRO A 26 39.45 -3.73 11.68
CA PRO A 26 38.53 -2.97 12.55
C PRO A 26 37.09 -3.50 12.61
N ALA A 27 36.67 -4.26 11.60
CA ALA A 27 35.34 -4.84 11.51
C ALA A 27 35.29 -6.32 11.90
N ALA A 28 36.37 -6.89 12.45
CA ALA A 28 36.42 -8.29 12.86
C ALA A 28 35.25 -8.66 13.79
N GLY A 29 34.64 -9.82 13.53
CA GLY A 29 33.41 -10.29 14.19
C GLY A 29 32.11 -9.80 13.56
N SER A 30 32.17 -8.87 12.59
CA SER A 30 30.99 -8.46 11.82
C SER A 30 30.55 -9.56 10.87
N THR A 31 29.24 -9.67 10.66
CA THR A 31 28.66 -10.69 9.79
C THR A 31 27.68 -10.09 8.79
N TYR A 32 27.73 -10.58 7.56
CA TYR A 32 26.76 -10.30 6.51
C TYR A 32 26.11 -11.62 6.08
N GLU A 33 24.79 -11.72 6.20
CA GLU A 33 24.05 -12.96 5.95
C GLU A 33 22.85 -12.72 5.03
N ALA A 34 22.65 -13.61 4.07
CA ALA A 34 21.45 -13.60 3.25
C ALA A 34 20.30 -14.26 4.02
N LEU A 35 19.27 -13.47 4.34
CA LEU A 35 18.06 -13.98 4.96
C LEU A 35 17.08 -14.46 3.87
N SER A 36 16.50 -15.64 4.10
CA SER A 36 15.33 -16.09 3.33
C SER A 36 14.07 -15.38 3.82
N ALA A 37 13.02 -15.36 2.99
CA ALA A 37 11.70 -14.83 3.36
C ALA A 37 11.01 -15.55 4.55
N ASP A 38 11.52 -16.69 5.05
CA ASP A 38 10.98 -17.34 6.26
C ASP A 38 11.21 -16.48 7.51
N ALA A 39 10.15 -15.78 7.92
CA ALA A 39 10.14 -14.82 9.04
C ALA A 39 10.58 -15.42 10.38
N ARG A 40 10.53 -16.75 10.56
CA ARG A 40 10.97 -17.40 11.81
C ARG A 40 12.45 -17.20 12.11
N ARG A 41 13.29 -17.03 11.08
CA ARG A 41 14.72 -16.75 11.26
C ARG A 41 15.02 -15.29 11.61
N ALA A 42 14.08 -14.39 11.34
CA ALA A 42 14.25 -12.96 11.62
C ALA A 42 13.92 -12.59 13.07
N HIS A 43 13.12 -13.40 13.76
CA HIS A 43 12.82 -13.18 15.18
C HIS A 43 14.09 -13.24 16.03
N GLY A 44 14.34 -12.14 16.76
CA GLY A 44 15.48 -12.03 17.67
C GLY A 44 16.74 -11.42 17.06
N LEU A 45 16.79 -11.24 15.73
CA LEU A 45 17.89 -10.51 15.09
C LEU A 45 17.94 -9.07 15.62
N ALA A 46 19.17 -8.55 15.74
CA ALA A 46 19.47 -7.18 16.15
C ALA A 46 20.45 -6.57 15.13
N PRO A 47 20.03 -6.46 13.84
CA PRO A 47 20.93 -6.06 12.77
C PRO A 47 21.35 -4.59 12.96
N SER A 48 22.61 -4.30 12.66
CA SER A 48 23.06 -2.91 12.48
C SER A 48 22.62 -2.35 11.12
N LEU A 49 22.41 -3.23 10.13
CA LEU A 49 21.91 -2.91 8.80
C LEU A 49 21.03 -4.06 8.31
N PHE A 50 19.83 -3.77 7.81
CA PHE A 50 19.12 -4.70 6.92
C PHE A 50 18.94 -4.08 5.54
N ILE A 51 18.99 -4.93 4.51
CA ILE A 51 18.65 -4.56 3.14
C ILE A 51 17.49 -5.47 2.72
N TYR A 52 16.33 -4.88 2.46
CA TYR A 52 15.17 -5.58 1.95
C TYR A 52 15.04 -5.30 0.46
N ASP A 53 15.41 -6.30 -0.34
CA ASP A 53 15.27 -6.25 -1.79
C ASP A 53 13.90 -6.78 -2.22
N GLU A 54 13.28 -6.14 -3.20
CA GLU A 54 11.98 -6.50 -3.78
C GLU A 54 10.82 -6.60 -2.77
N LEU A 55 10.71 -5.64 -1.85
CA LEU A 55 9.62 -5.61 -0.86
C LEU A 55 8.22 -5.66 -1.49
N ALA A 56 7.98 -5.07 -2.66
CA ALA A 56 6.69 -5.13 -3.36
C ALA A 56 6.25 -6.57 -3.72
N GLN A 57 7.17 -7.53 -3.73
CA GLN A 57 6.89 -8.95 -3.99
C GLN A 57 6.66 -9.75 -2.69
N ALA A 58 6.78 -9.11 -1.52
CA ALA A 58 6.56 -9.77 -0.25
C ALA A 58 5.09 -10.18 -0.09
N LYS A 59 4.85 -11.42 0.36
CA LYS A 59 3.48 -11.95 0.54
C LYS A 59 2.78 -11.35 1.76
N ASP A 60 3.55 -10.96 2.76
CA ASP A 60 3.07 -10.43 4.03
C ASP A 60 4.09 -9.46 4.64
N ARG A 61 3.70 -8.83 5.75
CA ARG A 61 4.49 -7.85 6.49
C ARG A 61 5.45 -8.46 7.51
N ILE A 62 5.36 -9.76 7.79
CA ILE A 62 5.90 -10.34 9.02
C ILE A 62 7.42 -10.15 9.07
N LEU A 63 8.11 -10.39 7.95
CA LEU A 63 9.56 -10.21 7.88
C LEU A 63 9.96 -8.73 8.04
N LEU A 64 9.24 -7.82 7.40
CA LEU A 64 9.50 -6.38 7.48
C LEU A 64 9.34 -5.88 8.92
N ASP A 65 8.22 -6.20 9.57
CA ASP A 65 7.94 -5.78 10.94
C ASP A 65 9.00 -6.35 11.91
N ASN A 66 9.44 -7.60 11.71
CA ASN A 66 10.51 -8.20 12.50
C ASN A 66 11.85 -7.47 12.34
N LEU A 67 12.21 -7.07 11.12
CA LEU A 67 13.45 -6.36 10.84
C LEU A 67 13.42 -4.94 11.42
N ILE A 68 12.32 -4.21 11.24
CA ILE A 68 12.12 -2.86 11.79
C ILE A 68 12.19 -2.90 13.32
N ASN A 69 11.46 -3.82 13.97
CA ASN A 69 11.52 -3.99 15.42
C ASN A 69 12.93 -4.37 15.92
N GLY A 70 13.69 -5.10 15.12
CA GLY A 70 15.08 -5.46 15.41
C GLY A 70 16.03 -4.26 15.45
N LEU A 71 15.76 -3.20 14.67
CA LEU A 71 16.59 -1.99 14.62
C LEU A 71 16.65 -1.28 15.97
N GLY A 72 15.56 -1.28 16.75
CA GLY A 72 15.48 -0.63 18.07
C GLY A 72 16.47 -1.18 19.12
N LYS A 73 17.13 -2.31 18.85
CA LYS A 73 18.15 -2.91 19.73
C LYS A 73 19.55 -2.31 19.53
N ARG A 74 19.75 -1.42 18.55
CA ARG A 74 21.03 -0.81 18.20
C ARG A 74 20.85 0.71 18.02
N LYS A 75 21.82 1.51 18.50
CA LYS A 75 21.71 2.98 18.55
C LYS A 75 21.68 3.66 17.18
N GLU A 76 22.39 3.10 16.20
CA GLU A 76 22.59 3.69 14.87
C GLU A 76 22.30 2.64 13.78
N ALA A 77 21.20 1.90 13.97
CA ALA A 77 20.78 0.87 13.03
C ALA A 77 20.18 1.50 11.77
N LEU A 78 20.40 0.88 10.61
CA LEU A 78 19.87 1.37 9.33
C LEU A 78 19.02 0.30 8.64
N GLY A 79 17.87 0.71 8.13
CA GLY A 79 17.06 -0.09 7.20
C GLY A 79 17.19 0.48 5.79
N LEU A 80 17.46 -0.37 4.81
CA LEU A 80 17.45 -0.01 3.39
C LEU A 80 16.44 -0.89 2.66
N ILE A 81 15.50 -0.27 1.96
CA ILE A 81 14.51 -0.97 1.15
C ILE A 81 14.76 -0.57 -0.31
N ILE A 82 14.87 -1.56 -1.19
CA ILE A 82 15.05 -1.36 -2.62
C ILE A 82 13.95 -2.15 -3.31
N SER A 83 13.09 -1.49 -4.06
CA SER A 83 11.98 -2.17 -4.74
C SER A 83 11.38 -1.31 -5.86
N THR A 84 10.66 -1.97 -6.76
CA THR A 84 9.66 -1.31 -7.61
C THR A 84 8.42 -0.98 -6.76
N GLN A 85 7.69 0.09 -7.07
CA GLN A 85 6.45 0.43 -6.37
C GLN A 85 5.46 -0.74 -6.45
N ALA A 86 4.79 -1.03 -5.33
CA ALA A 86 3.68 -1.96 -5.34
C ALA A 86 2.47 -1.33 -6.06
N PRO A 87 1.67 -2.11 -6.80
CA PRO A 87 0.49 -1.59 -7.50
C PRO A 87 -0.66 -1.22 -6.55
N ASP A 88 -0.65 -1.75 -5.32
CA ASP A 88 -1.66 -1.52 -4.29
C ASP A 88 -1.20 -0.44 -3.30
N ASP A 89 -2.03 0.57 -3.09
CA ASP A 89 -1.78 1.64 -2.10
C ASP A 89 -1.83 1.11 -0.66
N GLY A 90 -2.56 0.01 -0.42
CA GLY A 90 -2.58 -0.68 0.86
C GLY A 90 -1.30 -1.48 1.16
N HIS A 91 -0.40 -1.63 0.19
CA HIS A 91 0.82 -2.39 0.38
C HIS A 91 1.78 -1.66 1.34
N PRO A 92 2.51 -2.37 2.23
CA PRO A 92 3.41 -1.76 3.21
C PRO A 92 4.46 -0.83 2.59
N LEU A 93 5.01 -1.20 1.44
CA LEU A 93 5.94 -0.35 0.70
C LEU A 93 5.31 0.99 0.29
N SER A 94 4.06 0.97 -0.20
CA SER A 94 3.34 2.17 -0.64
C SER A 94 3.13 3.12 0.55
N GLN A 95 2.69 2.58 1.69
CA GLN A 95 2.51 3.34 2.93
C GLN A 95 3.83 3.96 3.44
N LEU A 96 4.94 3.21 3.41
CA LEU A 96 6.25 3.71 3.81
C LEU A 96 6.77 4.82 2.88
N ILE A 97 6.53 4.69 1.56
CA ILE A 97 6.87 5.73 0.60
C ILE A 97 6.07 7.00 0.88
N ASP A 98 4.75 6.87 1.08
CA ASP A 98 3.85 8.02 1.28
C ASP A 98 4.16 8.74 2.60
N ASP A 99 4.39 7.99 3.68
CA ASP A 99 4.81 8.52 4.97
C ASP A 99 6.16 9.25 4.86
N GLY A 100 7.15 8.63 4.22
CA GLY A 100 8.46 9.25 4.02
C GLY A 100 8.43 10.49 3.13
N LEU A 101 7.56 10.51 2.10
CA LEU A 101 7.37 11.69 1.25
C LEU A 101 6.58 12.81 1.95
N SER A 102 5.78 12.49 2.97
CA SER A 102 5.10 13.50 3.79
C SER A 102 6.08 14.37 4.58
N GLY A 103 7.29 13.86 4.84
CA GLY A 103 8.33 14.53 5.63
C GLY A 103 8.02 14.60 7.13
N THR A 104 7.01 13.85 7.60
CA THR A 104 6.61 13.83 9.01
C THR A 104 7.68 13.20 9.90
N ASP A 105 8.32 12.12 9.44
CA ASP A 105 9.41 11.46 10.13
C ASP A 105 10.78 11.81 9.50
N PRO A 106 11.64 12.60 10.18
CA PRO A 106 12.95 12.98 9.66
C PRO A 106 13.95 11.81 9.62
N SER A 107 13.62 10.66 10.23
CA SER A 107 14.47 9.47 10.18
C SER A 107 14.32 8.68 8.86
N THR A 108 13.29 8.99 8.07
CA THR A 108 12.99 8.32 6.81
C THR A 108 13.43 9.17 5.62
N PHE A 109 14.21 8.57 4.73
CA PHE A 109 14.59 9.17 3.45
C PHE A 109 14.04 8.34 2.30
N VAL A 110 13.32 8.98 1.38
CA VAL A 110 12.73 8.34 0.20
C VAL A 110 13.34 8.91 -1.06
N GLN A 111 13.90 8.03 -1.89
CA GLN A 111 14.23 8.33 -3.28
C GLN A 111 13.29 7.56 -4.20
N LEU A 112 12.28 8.25 -4.74
CA LEU A 112 11.33 7.68 -5.68
C LEU A 112 11.63 8.15 -7.10
N LEU A 113 11.99 7.22 -7.97
CA LEU A 113 12.12 7.46 -9.41
C LEU A 113 10.90 6.83 -10.09
N ALA A 114 9.92 7.66 -10.46
CA ALA A 114 8.70 7.23 -11.12
C ALA A 114 8.26 8.27 -12.15
N ALA A 115 7.63 7.81 -13.22
CA ALA A 115 6.94 8.71 -14.13
C ALA A 115 5.70 9.29 -13.43
N PRO A 116 5.38 10.59 -13.60
CA PRO A 116 4.12 11.14 -13.11
C PRO A 116 2.92 10.35 -13.65
N PRO A 117 1.83 10.16 -12.87
CA PRO A 117 0.66 9.38 -13.30
C PRO A 117 0.07 9.82 -14.65
N GLU A 118 0.04 11.13 -14.88
CA GLU A 118 -0.48 11.80 -16.07
C GLU A 118 0.51 11.86 -17.24
N ALA A 119 1.77 11.45 -17.04
CA ALA A 119 2.75 11.44 -18.10
C ALA A 119 2.39 10.41 -19.19
N ASP A 120 2.61 10.76 -20.45
CA ASP A 120 2.44 9.83 -21.57
C ASP A 120 3.38 8.62 -21.38
N PRO A 121 2.83 7.41 -21.15
CA PRO A 121 3.63 6.21 -20.91
C PRO A 121 4.35 5.73 -22.17
N TRP A 122 4.03 6.25 -23.36
CA TRP A 122 4.60 5.83 -24.63
C TRP A 122 5.73 6.75 -25.10
N SER A 123 5.99 7.83 -24.38
CA SER A 123 7.03 8.80 -24.71
C SER A 123 8.39 8.37 -24.17
N GLU A 124 9.39 8.28 -25.05
CA GLU A 124 10.79 8.02 -24.66
C GLU A 124 11.33 9.04 -23.66
N LYS A 125 10.83 10.29 -23.70
CA LYS A 125 11.20 11.32 -22.73
C LYS A 125 10.75 10.93 -21.32
N THR A 126 9.54 10.38 -21.19
CA THR A 126 9.02 9.86 -19.91
C THR A 126 9.91 8.73 -19.41
N TRP A 127 10.31 7.80 -20.29
CA TRP A 127 11.12 6.65 -19.92
C TRP A 127 12.49 7.06 -19.39
N LEU A 128 13.17 7.97 -20.09
CA LEU A 128 14.48 8.48 -19.69
C LEU A 128 14.42 9.29 -18.39
N ALA A 129 13.31 9.98 -18.12
CA ALA A 129 13.15 10.77 -16.91
C ALA A 129 13.06 9.90 -15.64
N CYS A 130 12.40 8.74 -15.70
CA CYS A 130 12.27 7.85 -14.54
C CYS A 130 13.26 6.68 -14.52
N ASN A 131 14.02 6.44 -15.61
CA ASN A 131 15.02 5.36 -15.69
C ASN A 131 16.43 5.90 -16.00
N PRO A 132 17.22 6.35 -15.00
CA PRO A 132 18.56 6.88 -15.22
C PRO A 132 19.57 5.88 -15.84
N ALA A 133 19.25 4.59 -15.78
CA ALA A 133 20.02 3.47 -16.31
C ALA A 133 19.72 3.15 -17.80
N LEU A 134 18.60 3.67 -18.32
CA LEU A 134 18.13 3.38 -19.67
C LEU A 134 19.08 3.93 -20.72
N GLY A 135 19.46 3.07 -21.67
CA GLY A 135 20.47 3.39 -22.69
C GLY A 135 21.93 3.30 -22.20
N LYS A 136 22.17 2.97 -20.92
CA LYS A 136 23.51 2.73 -20.36
C LYS A 136 23.78 1.23 -20.20
N TYR A 137 23.08 0.61 -19.27
CA TYR A 137 23.13 -0.83 -19.01
C TYR A 137 21.75 -1.49 -19.02
N VAL A 138 20.69 -0.69 -19.16
CA VAL A 138 19.34 -1.18 -19.52
C VAL A 138 19.11 -0.88 -21.00
N SER A 139 18.70 -1.89 -21.77
CA SER A 139 18.51 -1.78 -23.22
C SER A 139 17.31 -0.90 -23.58
N LEU A 140 17.55 0.20 -24.30
CA LEU A 140 16.48 1.04 -24.85
C LEU A 140 15.68 0.30 -25.92
N ALA A 141 16.31 -0.62 -26.67
CA ALA A 141 15.62 -1.41 -27.69
C ALA A 141 14.60 -2.36 -27.06
N GLU A 142 14.98 -3.11 -26.02
CA GLU A 142 14.05 -4.00 -25.30
C GLU A 142 12.94 -3.21 -24.61
N PHE A 143 13.24 -2.00 -24.12
CA PHE A 143 12.24 -1.12 -23.53
C PHE A 143 11.21 -0.67 -24.57
N ARG A 144 11.64 -0.27 -25.77
CA ARG A 144 10.74 0.05 -26.90
C ARG A 144 9.87 -1.14 -27.29
N GLU A 145 10.43 -2.34 -27.36
CA GLU A 145 9.67 -3.56 -27.66
C GLU A 145 8.62 -3.86 -26.60
N ALA A 146 8.97 -3.71 -25.31
CA ALA A 146 8.03 -3.87 -24.21
C ALA A 146 6.90 -2.83 -24.28
N ALA A 147 7.23 -1.56 -24.56
CA ALA A 147 6.26 -0.48 -24.72
C ALA A 147 5.32 -0.74 -25.91
N GLN A 148 5.85 -1.17 -27.06
CA GLN A 148 5.04 -1.50 -28.23
C GLN A 148 4.11 -2.70 -27.97
N ARG A 149 4.58 -3.73 -27.26
CA ARG A 149 3.74 -4.87 -26.87
C ARG A 149 2.61 -4.42 -25.95
N ALA A 150 2.92 -3.63 -24.93
CA ALA A 150 1.93 -3.08 -24.01
C ALA A 150 0.90 -2.19 -24.71
N ARG A 151 1.34 -1.37 -25.67
CA ARG A 151 0.44 -0.53 -26.48
C ARG A 151 -0.49 -1.33 -27.39
N ARG A 152 -0.07 -2.50 -27.87
CA ARG A 152 -0.90 -3.36 -28.73
C ARG A 152 -1.85 -4.27 -27.93
N ILE A 153 -1.50 -4.60 -26.70
CA ILE A 153 -2.21 -5.59 -25.89
C ILE A 153 -2.51 -4.98 -24.52
N PRO A 154 -3.76 -4.50 -24.29
CA PRO A 154 -4.15 -3.78 -23.06
C PRO A 154 -3.75 -4.47 -21.76
N ALA A 155 -3.88 -5.80 -21.70
CA ALA A 155 -3.51 -6.60 -20.54
C ALA A 155 -2.04 -6.46 -20.07
N PHE A 156 -1.13 -5.94 -20.92
CA PHE A 156 0.26 -5.67 -20.54
C PHE A 156 0.52 -4.20 -20.17
N GLU A 157 -0.43 -3.29 -20.37
CA GLU A 157 -0.23 -1.85 -20.09
C GLU A 157 0.04 -1.60 -18.62
N ALA A 158 -0.79 -2.13 -17.72
CA ALA A 158 -0.61 -1.91 -16.29
C ALA A 158 0.73 -2.47 -15.78
N SER A 159 1.10 -3.67 -16.23
CA SER A 159 2.40 -4.27 -15.89
C SER A 159 3.57 -3.45 -16.45
N PHE A 160 3.46 -2.92 -17.67
CA PHE A 160 4.47 -2.05 -18.25
C PHE A 160 4.61 -0.75 -17.44
N ARG A 161 3.52 -0.06 -17.15
CA ARG A 161 3.51 1.17 -16.36
C ARG A 161 4.09 0.95 -14.95
N ASN A 162 3.71 -0.13 -14.27
CA ASN A 162 4.26 -0.46 -12.96
C ASN A 162 5.74 -0.85 -13.02
N LEU A 163 6.12 -1.82 -13.85
CA LEU A 163 7.48 -2.38 -13.85
C LEU A 163 8.52 -1.54 -14.61
N ARG A 164 8.10 -0.70 -15.55
CA ARG A 164 9.00 0.08 -16.42
C ARG A 164 8.96 1.58 -16.15
N LEU A 165 7.82 2.09 -15.66
CA LEU A 165 7.67 3.51 -15.33
C LEU A 165 7.55 3.75 -13.83
N ASN A 166 7.55 2.68 -13.03
CA ASN A 166 7.39 2.70 -11.59
C ASN A 166 6.11 3.41 -11.16
N GLN A 167 5.03 3.32 -11.94
CA GLN A 167 3.72 3.91 -11.61
C GLN A 167 2.90 2.95 -10.73
N ARG A 168 2.18 3.49 -9.75
CA ARG A 168 1.16 2.71 -9.02
C ARG A 168 -0.09 2.63 -9.89
N VAL A 169 -0.19 1.55 -10.66
CA VAL A 169 -1.37 1.23 -11.45
C VAL A 169 -1.81 -0.17 -11.09
N ASP A 170 -3.07 -0.29 -10.67
CA ASP A 170 -3.68 -1.59 -10.42
C ASP A 170 -3.92 -2.27 -11.77
N ALA A 171 -3.40 -3.49 -11.95
CA ALA A 171 -3.62 -4.25 -13.18
C ALA A 171 -5.08 -4.65 -13.43
N ARG A 172 -5.97 -4.37 -12.47
CA ARG A 172 -7.42 -4.57 -12.57
C ARG A 172 -8.18 -3.30 -12.92
N ASP A 173 -7.51 -2.21 -13.31
CA ASP A 173 -8.19 -0.94 -13.63
C ASP A 173 -9.23 -1.12 -14.77
N GLU A 174 -9.00 -2.08 -15.69
CA GLU A 174 -9.94 -2.47 -16.75
C GLU A 174 -11.26 -3.06 -16.21
N ASP A 175 -11.24 -3.68 -15.03
CA ASP A 175 -12.41 -4.27 -14.36
C ASP A 175 -13.19 -3.23 -13.55
N ARG A 176 -12.68 -2.01 -13.40
CA ARG A 176 -13.29 -0.99 -12.55
C ARG A 176 -14.37 -0.22 -13.30
N LEU A 177 -15.56 -0.16 -12.70
CA LEU A 177 -16.64 0.72 -13.15
C LEU A 177 -16.26 2.21 -13.08
N VAL A 178 -15.37 2.58 -12.15
CA VAL A 178 -14.87 3.95 -11.94
C VAL A 178 -13.34 3.89 -11.75
N THR A 179 -12.59 4.63 -12.56
CA THR A 179 -11.12 4.68 -12.43
C THR A 179 -10.69 5.39 -11.15
N ALA A 180 -9.48 5.12 -10.66
CA ALA A 180 -8.96 5.77 -9.45
C ALA A 180 -8.97 7.30 -9.58
N SER A 181 -8.58 7.83 -10.74
CA SER A 181 -8.57 9.28 -11.00
C SER A 181 -9.96 9.92 -10.91
N VAL A 182 -11.01 9.23 -11.40
CA VAL A 182 -12.39 9.70 -11.30
C VAL A 182 -12.88 9.59 -9.86
N TRP A 183 -12.57 8.48 -9.18
CA TRP A 183 -12.92 8.25 -7.79
C TRP A 183 -12.34 9.32 -6.84
N SER A 184 -11.06 9.64 -6.98
CA SER A 184 -10.37 10.62 -6.14
C SER A 184 -10.96 12.04 -6.23
N ARG A 185 -11.63 12.39 -7.34
CA ARG A 185 -12.31 13.69 -7.47
C ARG A 185 -13.48 13.86 -6.49
N GLY A 186 -14.05 12.75 -6.00
CA GLY A 186 -15.14 12.75 -5.02
C GLY A 186 -14.66 12.76 -3.56
N GLY A 187 -13.35 12.77 -3.29
CA GLY A 187 -12.77 12.76 -1.95
C GLY A 187 -12.89 14.08 -1.17
N LEU A 188 -13.92 14.88 -1.45
CA LEU A 188 -14.21 16.13 -0.77
C LEU A 188 -14.89 15.85 0.58
N ALA A 189 -14.62 16.69 1.57
CA ALA A 189 -15.29 16.58 2.86
C ALA A 189 -16.77 16.95 2.71
N VAL A 190 -17.66 16.15 3.30
CA VAL A 190 -19.09 16.41 3.40
C VAL A 190 -19.39 16.84 4.82
N ASP A 191 -19.91 18.06 4.99
CA ASP A 191 -20.34 18.55 6.30
C ASP A 191 -21.79 18.10 6.57
N ARG A 192 -21.97 17.24 7.56
CA ARG A 192 -23.29 16.72 7.95
C ARG A 192 -24.22 17.82 8.44
N GLU A 193 -23.69 18.87 9.08
CA GLU A 193 -24.51 19.98 9.59
C GLU A 193 -25.14 20.77 8.44
N GLU A 194 -24.42 20.95 7.33
CA GLU A 194 -24.94 21.61 6.12
C GLU A 194 -26.02 20.80 5.40
N LEU A 195 -26.16 19.51 5.72
CA LEU A 195 -27.16 18.62 5.13
C LEU A 195 -28.49 18.60 5.87
N GLN A 196 -28.57 19.19 7.07
CA GLN A 196 -29.75 19.11 7.91
C GLN A 196 -31.01 19.65 7.19
N GLY A 197 -32.08 18.85 7.19
CA GLY A 197 -33.34 19.19 6.52
C GLY A 197 -33.29 19.21 4.97
N ARG A 198 -32.15 18.87 4.35
CA ARG A 198 -32.09 18.69 2.89
C ARG A 198 -32.73 17.36 2.50
N ARG A 199 -33.35 17.37 1.33
CA ARG A 199 -33.88 16.16 0.70
C ARG A 199 -32.76 15.19 0.37
N CYS A 200 -32.93 13.94 0.76
CA CYS A 200 -31.98 12.88 0.43
C CYS A 200 -32.66 11.65 -0.17
N PHE A 201 -31.85 10.82 -0.80
CA PHE A 201 -32.25 9.50 -1.26
C PHE A 201 -31.37 8.46 -0.59
N ALA A 202 -32.02 7.50 0.08
CA ALA A 202 -31.35 6.46 0.83
C ALA A 202 -31.29 5.15 0.03
N ALA A 203 -30.11 4.55 -0.05
CA ALA A 203 -29.90 3.19 -0.52
C ALA A 203 -29.36 2.32 0.62
N LEU A 204 -30.10 1.27 0.98
CA LEU A 204 -29.74 0.36 2.06
C LEU A 204 -29.34 -1.01 1.48
N ASP A 205 -28.13 -1.44 1.82
CA ASP A 205 -27.63 -2.79 1.53
C ASP A 205 -27.43 -3.56 2.85
N LEU A 206 -28.26 -4.57 3.07
CA LEU A 206 -28.29 -5.34 4.30
C LEU A 206 -27.38 -6.58 4.19
N SER A 207 -26.52 -6.75 5.19
CA SER A 207 -25.69 -7.94 5.32
C SER A 207 -26.09 -8.83 6.50
N GLY A 208 -25.59 -10.07 6.48
CA GLY A 208 -25.76 -11.04 7.55
C GLY A 208 -24.57 -11.06 8.53
N LYS A 209 -23.67 -12.02 8.33
CA LYS A 209 -22.55 -12.31 9.26
C LYS A 209 -21.19 -11.77 8.79
N HIS A 210 -20.84 -11.95 7.52
CA HIS A 210 -19.46 -11.73 7.07
C HIS A 210 -19.25 -10.38 6.37
N ASP A 211 -20.27 -9.90 5.66
CA ASP A 211 -20.23 -8.64 4.92
C ASP A 211 -20.57 -7.44 5.80
N LEU A 212 -20.39 -6.24 5.25
CA LEU A 212 -20.79 -4.99 5.86
C LEU A 212 -22.25 -4.69 5.51
N THR A 213 -23.00 -4.17 6.47
CA THR A 213 -24.27 -3.49 6.15
C THR A 213 -23.91 -2.04 5.81
N SER A 214 -24.50 -1.49 4.75
CA SER A 214 -24.28 -0.11 4.36
C SER A 214 -25.59 0.64 4.14
N LEU A 215 -25.61 1.90 4.52
CA LEU A 215 -26.67 2.86 4.20
C LEU A 215 -25.98 4.06 3.56
N THR A 216 -26.37 4.39 2.33
CA THR A 216 -25.83 5.56 1.63
C THR A 216 -26.93 6.57 1.44
N LEU A 217 -26.76 7.77 2.01
CA LEU A 217 -27.63 8.90 1.76
C LEU A 217 -27.01 9.78 0.68
N VAL A 218 -27.80 10.15 -0.31
CA VAL A 218 -27.36 10.99 -1.44
C VAL A 218 -28.21 12.25 -1.47
N PHE A 219 -27.55 13.41 -1.43
CA PHE A 219 -28.18 14.73 -1.37
C PHE A 219 -27.86 15.48 -2.67
N PRO A 220 -28.80 15.56 -3.63
CA PRO A 220 -28.61 16.38 -4.81
C PRO A 220 -28.64 17.87 -4.45
N ASP A 221 -27.88 18.68 -5.16
CA ASP A 221 -28.10 20.13 -5.20
C ASP A 221 -29.27 20.51 -6.15
N ASP A 222 -29.64 21.79 -6.17
CA ASP A 222 -30.73 22.31 -7.00
C ASP A 222 -30.29 22.68 -8.43
N ALA A 223 -29.08 22.32 -8.85
CA ALA A 223 -28.58 22.66 -10.18
C ALA A 223 -29.25 21.80 -11.28
N PRO A 224 -29.32 22.30 -12.54
CA PRO A 224 -29.85 21.53 -13.66
C PRO A 224 -29.10 20.22 -13.94
N GLU A 225 -27.79 20.21 -13.71
CA GLU A 225 -26.95 19.02 -13.63
C GLU A 225 -26.42 18.92 -12.20
N PRO A 226 -27.12 18.20 -11.31
CA PRO A 226 -26.84 18.32 -9.90
C PRO A 226 -25.52 17.66 -9.50
N GLY A 227 -24.79 18.33 -8.61
CA GLY A 227 -23.80 17.70 -7.76
C GLY A 227 -24.46 16.84 -6.68
N PHE A 228 -23.69 15.93 -6.10
CA PHE A 228 -24.19 15.02 -5.07
C PHE A 228 -23.26 14.99 -3.86
N ASP A 229 -23.77 15.36 -2.70
CA ASP A 229 -23.12 15.06 -1.43
C ASP A 229 -23.54 13.65 -1.00
N ILE A 230 -22.57 12.84 -0.59
CA ILE A 230 -22.80 11.44 -0.23
C ILE A 230 -22.39 11.25 1.23
N LEU A 231 -23.36 10.85 2.07
CA LEU A 231 -23.13 10.51 3.47
C LEU A 231 -23.34 8.99 3.67
N PRO A 232 -22.25 8.20 3.66
CA PRO A 232 -22.35 6.77 3.90
C PRO A 232 -22.24 6.42 5.39
N LEU A 233 -23.01 5.42 5.80
CA LEU A 233 -22.91 4.78 7.11
C LEU A 233 -22.66 3.29 6.89
N PHE A 234 -21.70 2.75 7.65
CA PHE A 234 -21.30 1.35 7.56
C PHE A 234 -21.38 0.66 8.91
N TRP A 235 -21.85 -0.58 8.93
CA TRP A 235 -21.90 -1.42 10.12
C TRP A 235 -21.23 -2.77 9.90
N THR A 236 -20.50 -3.23 10.91
CA THR A 236 -19.94 -4.58 10.99
C THR A 236 -20.35 -5.23 12.31
N PRO A 237 -20.59 -6.56 12.36
CA PRO A 237 -20.76 -7.25 13.63
C PRO A 237 -19.42 -7.34 14.37
N GLU A 238 -19.39 -6.88 15.62
CA GLU A 238 -18.17 -6.89 16.46
C GLU A 238 -17.63 -8.32 16.65
N GLY A 239 -18.53 -9.30 16.83
CA GLY A 239 -18.18 -10.70 17.04
C GLY A 239 -17.50 -11.38 15.85
N GLN A 240 -17.41 -10.71 14.69
CA GLN A 240 -16.78 -11.25 13.48
C GLN A 240 -15.44 -10.59 13.17
N LEU A 241 -15.05 -9.53 13.90
CA LEU A 241 -13.79 -8.81 13.64
C LEU A 241 -12.57 -9.74 13.71
N GLY A 242 -12.53 -10.65 14.69
CA GLY A 242 -11.42 -11.60 14.86
C GLY A 242 -11.36 -12.71 13.80
N ALA A 243 -12.45 -12.94 13.05
CA ALA A 243 -12.52 -13.96 12.00
C ALA A 243 -12.08 -13.43 10.62
N ARG A 244 -11.86 -12.11 10.49
CA ARG A 244 -11.38 -11.49 9.25
C ARG A 244 -9.89 -11.73 9.03
N ARG A 245 -9.39 -11.52 7.82
CA ARG A 245 -7.94 -11.61 7.53
C ARG A 245 -7.18 -10.58 8.37
N PRO A 246 -5.96 -10.85 8.85
CA PRO A 246 -5.22 -9.94 9.74
C PRO A 246 -5.18 -8.48 9.25
N GLN A 247 -4.87 -8.26 7.97
CA GLN A 247 -4.85 -6.93 7.34
C GLN A 247 -6.21 -6.21 7.42
N GLU A 248 -7.32 -6.94 7.31
CA GLU A 248 -8.66 -6.37 7.44
C GLU A 248 -9.02 -6.05 8.89
N GLN A 249 -8.52 -6.83 9.86
CA GLN A 249 -8.76 -6.57 11.28
C GLN A 249 -8.19 -5.21 11.68
N ASP A 250 -6.94 -4.95 11.31
CA ASP A 250 -6.26 -3.69 11.65
C ASP A 250 -6.95 -2.50 10.98
N ARG A 251 -7.30 -2.64 9.70
CA ARG A 251 -8.04 -1.61 8.95
C ARG A 251 -9.41 -1.31 9.56
N PHE A 252 -10.17 -2.35 9.93
CA PHE A 252 -11.50 -2.17 10.50
C PHE A 252 -11.44 -1.55 11.89
N ARG A 253 -10.48 -1.95 12.73
CA ARG A 253 -10.25 -1.31 14.04
C ARG A 253 -9.94 0.17 13.89
N GLU A 254 -9.11 0.52 12.91
CA GLU A 254 -8.79 1.91 12.62
C GLU A 254 -10.03 2.69 12.16
N TRP A 255 -10.81 2.17 11.22
CA TRP A 255 -12.06 2.80 10.78
C TRP A 255 -13.10 2.94 11.90
N ILE A 256 -13.18 1.97 12.81
CA ILE A 256 -14.04 2.07 14.00
C ILE A 256 -13.55 3.19 14.91
N ARG A 257 -12.25 3.27 15.16
CA ARG A 257 -11.62 4.32 15.99
C ARG A 257 -11.82 5.72 15.39
N GLN A 258 -11.79 5.82 14.06
CA GLN A 258 -12.02 7.05 13.30
C GLN A 258 -13.50 7.41 13.14
N GLY A 259 -14.43 6.51 13.48
CA GLY A 259 -15.86 6.71 13.33
C GLY A 259 -16.40 6.44 11.91
N HIS A 260 -15.59 5.91 10.99
CA HIS A 260 -16.02 5.53 9.64
C HIS A 260 -16.79 4.20 9.59
N LEU A 261 -16.67 3.36 10.63
CA LEU A 261 -17.33 2.06 10.69
C LEU A 261 -17.91 1.82 12.09
N ILE A 262 -19.18 1.43 12.16
CA ILE A 262 -19.86 1.18 13.43
C ILE A 262 -19.83 -0.32 13.75
N ALA A 263 -19.19 -0.69 14.85
CA ALA A 263 -19.22 -2.06 15.36
C ALA A 263 -20.52 -2.30 16.15
N VAL A 264 -21.36 -3.22 15.67
CA VAL A 264 -22.61 -3.60 16.35
C VAL A 264 -22.33 -4.79 17.27
N PRO A 265 -22.65 -4.70 18.58
CA PRO A 265 -22.40 -5.79 19.52
C PRO A 265 -23.17 -7.07 19.14
N GLY A 266 -22.43 -8.18 19.04
CA GLY A 266 -22.98 -9.51 18.76
C GLY A 266 -22.45 -10.13 17.45
N PRO A 267 -22.98 -11.31 17.08
CA PRO A 267 -22.47 -12.09 15.95
C PRO A 267 -22.99 -11.64 14.57
N THR A 268 -24.01 -10.76 14.52
CA THR A 268 -24.67 -10.24 13.31
C THR A 268 -25.09 -8.79 13.50
N VAL A 269 -25.21 -8.05 12.39
CA VAL A 269 -25.87 -6.73 12.39
C VAL A 269 -27.37 -6.95 12.53
N ARG A 270 -27.93 -6.63 13.70
CA ARG A 270 -29.37 -6.74 13.94
C ARG A 270 -30.11 -5.64 13.18
N TYR A 271 -31.11 -6.01 12.37
CA TYR A 271 -31.88 -5.03 11.59
C TYR A 271 -32.57 -3.96 12.44
N GLY A 272 -32.95 -4.28 13.67
CA GLY A 272 -33.49 -3.28 14.60
C GLY A 272 -32.51 -2.15 14.93
N PHE A 273 -31.20 -2.41 14.91
CA PHE A 273 -30.19 -1.38 15.11
C PHE A 273 -30.14 -0.41 13.91
N VAL A 274 -30.19 -0.97 12.69
CA VAL A 274 -30.19 -0.19 11.45
C VAL A 274 -31.50 0.60 11.32
N ALA A 275 -32.64 0.00 11.66
CA ALA A 275 -33.93 0.66 11.64
C ALA A 275 -34.00 1.84 12.61
N GLN A 276 -33.43 1.71 13.81
CA GLN A 276 -33.35 2.83 14.76
C GLN A 276 -32.50 3.98 14.20
N GLU A 277 -31.42 3.68 13.49
CA GLU A 277 -30.61 4.72 12.86
C GLU A 277 -31.34 5.40 11.70
N LEU A 278 -32.05 4.63 10.87
CA LEU A 278 -32.90 5.17 9.81
C LEU A 278 -33.97 6.15 10.33
N VAL A 279 -34.58 5.84 11.49
CA VAL A 279 -35.55 6.76 12.10
C VAL A 279 -34.90 8.08 12.50
N LYS A 280 -33.72 8.05 13.14
CA LYS A 280 -33.00 9.28 13.50
C LYS A 280 -32.63 10.09 12.26
N LEU A 281 -32.18 9.42 11.20
CA LEU A 281 -31.81 10.07 9.95
C LEU A 281 -33.03 10.70 9.26
N ALA A 282 -34.20 10.05 9.33
CA ALA A 282 -35.45 10.60 8.82
C ALA A 282 -36.00 11.76 9.66
N ASP A 283 -35.61 11.87 10.93
CA ASP A 283 -35.90 13.05 11.75
C ASP A 283 -34.91 14.22 11.47
N GLU A 284 -33.71 13.91 10.96
CA GLU A 284 -32.63 14.86 10.68
C GLU A 284 -32.67 15.42 9.25
N PHE A 285 -33.08 14.61 8.27
CA PHE A 285 -33.09 14.92 6.84
C PHE A 285 -34.50 14.71 6.22
N ASP A 286 -34.77 15.35 5.08
CA ASP A 286 -36.04 15.23 4.33
C ASP A 286 -36.05 14.05 3.34
#